data_AF-A0A1M3HBJ0-F1
#
_entry.id   AF-A0A1M3HBJ0-F1
#
_cell.length_a   1.000
_cell.length_b   1.000
_cell.length_c   1.000
_cell.angle_alpha   90.00
_cell.angle_beta   90.00
_cell.angle_gamma   90.00
#
_symmetry.space_group_name_H-M   'P 1'
#
loop_
_entity.id
_entity.type
_entity.pdbx_description
1 polymer ?
#
loop_
_entity_poly.entity_id
_entity_poly.type
_entity_poly.pdbx_seq_one_letter_code
_entity_poly.pdbx_strand_id
1 'polypeptide(L)'
;MPDAALCRVRFDRQTETQPMPANLRTLSAAVASVLALGVMGGCATQAPAKSEAKAEAKPAAAVQAAQSAAAATPAAAVTDNYFLVFHENGRIYPIADARNYLEFLHNNELIYTRTRIGAGPEGETLVFGIEKKEANDLNKPARAELFYDGKFEPAGPFYGEVMRDGRFYVFGEWKDFKDYLAHKEITYTFAEIGTGPKGETVIYALNKNSVKEGRPARLVEQFKTLHKIN
;
A
#
# COMPACT_ATOMS: atom_id res chain seq x y z
N MET A 1 -30.58 -60.01 -30.61
CA MET A 1 -31.39 -60.26 -29.39
C MET A 1 -30.94 -59.26 -28.34
N PRO A 2 -31.84 -58.66 -27.54
CA PRO A 2 -32.65 -57.50 -27.94
C PRO A 2 -32.46 -56.29 -27.01
N ASP A 3 -33.05 -55.18 -27.46
CA ASP A 3 -33.81 -54.16 -26.72
C ASP A 3 -33.25 -53.30 -25.56
N ALA A 4 -33.42 -51.99 -25.82
CA ALA A 4 -34.13 -50.99 -25.01
C ALA A 4 -33.51 -50.45 -23.71
N ALA A 5 -33.22 -49.14 -23.74
CA ALA A 5 -33.79 -48.08 -22.88
C ALA A 5 -32.73 -46.97 -22.70
N LEU A 6 -32.66 -45.95 -23.56
CA LEU A 6 -33.40 -44.68 -23.40
C LEU A 6 -33.66 -44.31 -21.92
N CYS A 7 -32.72 -43.57 -21.33
CA CYS A 7 -33.03 -42.63 -20.27
C CYS A 7 -32.38 -41.28 -20.60
N ARG A 8 -33.12 -40.47 -21.38
CA ARG A 8 -32.87 -39.03 -21.54
C ARG A 8 -33.22 -38.36 -20.22
N VAL A 9 -32.23 -38.03 -19.41
CA VAL A 9 -32.41 -37.08 -18.31
C VAL A 9 -32.41 -35.67 -18.92
N ARG A 10 -33.61 -35.17 -19.19
CA ARG A 10 -33.89 -33.73 -19.31
C ARG A 10 -33.53 -33.10 -17.96
N PHE A 11 -32.43 -32.34 -17.91
CA PHE A 11 -32.21 -31.41 -16.81
C PHE A 11 -32.97 -30.13 -17.16
N ASP A 12 -34.15 -30.02 -16.57
CA ASP A 12 -35.09 -28.94 -16.78
C ASP A 12 -34.55 -27.63 -16.21
N ARG A 13 -34.88 -26.56 -16.92
CA ARG A 13 -34.38 -25.21 -16.79
C ARG A 13 -35.21 -24.51 -15.72
N GLN A 14 -34.82 -24.62 -14.45
CA GLN A 14 -35.38 -23.73 -13.42
C GLN A 14 -34.65 -22.39 -13.41
N THR A 15 -35.14 -21.50 -14.27
CA THR A 15 -35.11 -20.06 -14.05
C THR A 15 -36.02 -19.74 -12.86
N GLU A 16 -35.47 -19.73 -11.65
CA GLU A 16 -36.18 -19.22 -10.48
C GLU A 16 -35.78 -17.75 -10.26
N THR A 17 -36.55 -16.88 -10.89
CA THR A 17 -36.66 -15.46 -10.58
C THR A 17 -37.21 -15.31 -9.16
N GLN A 18 -36.37 -14.89 -8.21
CA GLN A 18 -36.86 -14.39 -6.92
C GLN A 18 -37.24 -12.90 -7.05
N PRO A 19 -38.50 -12.52 -6.78
CA PRO A 19 -38.91 -11.13 -6.71
C PRO A 19 -38.51 -10.49 -5.38
N MET A 20 -38.00 -9.26 -5.45
CA MET A 20 -37.71 -8.38 -4.31
C MET A 20 -38.98 -8.09 -3.48
N PRO A 21 -38.91 -8.09 -2.14
CA PRO A 21 -39.88 -7.37 -1.33
C PRO A 21 -39.52 -5.88 -1.30
N ALA A 22 -40.29 -5.10 -2.05
CA ALA A 22 -40.46 -3.67 -1.83
C ALA A 22 -41.06 -3.45 -0.45
N ASN A 23 -40.34 -2.76 0.45
CA ASN A 23 -40.89 -2.26 1.69
C ASN A 23 -40.92 -0.73 1.66
N LEU A 24 -42.15 -0.23 1.61
CA LEU A 24 -42.56 1.17 1.50
C LEU A 24 -43.23 1.55 2.84
N ARG A 25 -43.07 2.82 3.25
CA ARG A 25 -43.63 3.53 4.43
C ARG A 25 -42.65 3.54 5.63
N THR A 26 -42.32 4.67 6.26
CA THR A 26 -43.23 5.73 6.73
C THR A 26 -42.46 7.05 7.03
N LEU A 27 -43.16 8.18 6.92
CA LEU A 27 -42.77 9.56 7.21
C LEU A 27 -42.62 9.88 8.72
N SER A 28 -41.85 10.95 9.02
CA SER A 28 -42.03 12.03 10.06
C SER A 28 -40.69 12.32 10.77
N ALA A 29 -40.01 13.48 10.62
CA ALA A 29 -40.32 14.88 11.00
C ALA A 29 -39.77 15.30 12.39
N ALA A 30 -39.06 16.44 12.41
CA ALA A 30 -38.88 17.42 13.51
C ALA A 30 -37.93 17.06 14.70
N VAL A 31 -37.19 17.95 15.41
CA VAL A 31 -36.96 19.41 15.45
C VAL A 31 -35.84 19.72 16.51
N ALA A 32 -35.16 20.88 16.36
CA ALA A 32 -34.44 21.74 17.35
C ALA A 32 -33.19 21.19 18.09
N SER A 33 -32.00 21.80 17.98
CA SER A 33 -31.51 23.15 18.35
C SER A 33 -31.20 23.35 19.85
N VAL A 34 -29.99 23.88 20.14
CA VAL A 34 -29.55 24.86 21.18
C VAL A 34 -28.03 24.62 21.42
N LEU A 35 -27.08 25.38 20.83
CA LEU A 35 -26.57 26.73 21.17
C LEU A 35 -26.04 26.90 22.62
N ALA A 36 -24.72 27.00 22.79
CA ALA A 36 -24.10 27.89 23.77
C ALA A 36 -22.64 28.22 23.39
N LEU A 37 -22.37 29.50 23.20
CA LEU A 37 -21.06 30.11 22.97
C LEU A 37 -20.22 30.16 24.25
N GLY A 38 -18.90 30.08 24.10
CA GLY A 38 -17.92 30.47 25.12
C GLY A 38 -16.71 31.12 24.44
N VAL A 39 -16.39 32.35 24.86
CA VAL A 39 -15.49 33.33 24.23
C VAL A 39 -14.24 33.52 25.11
N MET A 40 -13.18 34.09 24.51
CA MET A 40 -11.96 34.68 25.11
C MET A 40 -10.81 33.69 25.36
N GLY A 41 -9.64 33.82 24.73
CA GLY A 41 -8.64 34.91 24.82
C GLY A 41 -7.57 34.46 25.84
N GLY A 42 -6.25 34.55 25.70
CA GLY A 42 -5.26 35.16 24.83
C GLY A 42 -3.88 34.87 25.46
N CYS A 43 -2.80 35.12 24.70
CA CYS A 43 -1.35 34.89 24.96
C CYS A 43 -0.77 34.80 26.40
N ALA A 44 0.20 33.89 26.56
CA ALA A 44 1.44 34.06 27.33
C ALA A 44 2.54 33.25 26.59
N THR A 45 3.58 33.82 25.96
CA THR A 45 4.76 34.57 26.50
C THR A 45 5.37 33.85 27.71
N GLN A 46 6.67 33.58 27.86
CA GLN A 46 7.91 33.86 27.12
C GLN A 46 9.01 33.02 27.81
N ALA A 47 10.10 32.72 27.10
CA ALA A 47 11.27 31.98 27.58
C ALA A 47 11.95 32.57 28.84
N PRO A 48 12.75 31.77 29.57
CA PRO A 48 13.86 32.30 30.36
C PRO A 48 15.19 32.14 29.61
N ALA A 49 15.96 33.23 29.57
CA ALA A 49 17.37 33.22 29.21
C ALA A 49 18.20 33.74 30.39
N LYS A 50 19.41 33.16 30.49
CA LYS A 50 20.63 33.63 31.18
C LYS A 50 20.76 33.38 32.68
N SER A 51 21.61 32.39 32.97
CA SER A 51 22.48 32.35 34.15
C SER A 51 23.80 33.03 33.80
N GLU A 52 24.33 33.79 34.75
CA GLU A 52 25.54 34.61 34.70
C GLU A 52 26.81 33.78 34.93
N ALA A 53 27.90 34.24 34.34
CA ALA A 53 29.23 33.65 34.44
C ALA A 53 29.97 34.11 35.72
N LYS A 54 30.86 33.26 36.27
CA LYS A 54 32.20 33.69 36.73
C LYS A 54 33.20 32.52 36.89
N ALA A 55 34.23 32.57 36.03
CA ALA A 55 35.66 32.24 36.19
C ALA A 55 36.21 31.99 37.62
N GLU A 56 37.27 31.22 37.90
CA GLU A 56 38.52 30.91 37.15
C GLU A 56 39.37 29.89 37.97
N ALA A 57 40.15 29.01 37.32
CA ALA A 57 41.58 28.75 37.60
C ALA A 57 42.17 27.57 36.78
N LYS A 58 43.21 27.88 35.99
CA LYS A 58 44.17 26.99 35.25
C LYS A 58 45.28 26.53 36.26
N PRO A 59 46.24 25.58 36.00
CA PRO A 59 46.68 25.15 34.66
C PRO A 59 47.28 23.74 34.39
N ALA A 60 47.43 23.48 33.08
CA ALA A 60 48.51 22.79 32.35
C ALA A 60 48.51 21.25 32.12
N ALA A 61 48.55 20.93 30.82
CA ALA A 61 49.23 19.81 30.13
C ALA A 61 48.62 18.40 30.13
N ALA A 62 47.94 18.05 29.02
CA ALA A 62 48.05 16.77 28.30
C ALA A 62 47.30 16.88 26.94
N VAL A 63 48.03 17.00 25.83
CA VAL A 63 48.18 15.97 24.77
C VAL A 63 46.87 15.54 24.09
N GLN A 64 46.71 16.04 22.86
CA GLN A 64 46.13 15.41 21.67
C GLN A 64 45.16 14.24 21.87
N ALA A 65 43.87 14.51 21.60
CA ALA A 65 42.92 13.53 21.08
C ALA A 65 41.89 14.25 20.20
N ALA A 66 42.37 14.86 19.11
CA ALA A 66 41.51 15.20 17.98
C ALA A 66 41.62 14.06 16.98
N GLN A 67 40.63 13.17 16.95
CA GLN A 67 40.12 12.46 15.77
C GLN A 67 39.13 11.36 16.17
N SER A 68 38.08 11.24 15.34
CA SER A 68 37.01 10.23 15.33
C SER A 68 35.66 10.60 15.96
N ALA A 69 35.15 11.80 15.69
CA ALA A 69 33.73 11.90 15.40
C ALA A 69 33.53 11.48 13.94
N ALA A 70 33.42 10.17 13.72
CA ALA A 70 32.91 9.65 12.46
C ALA A 70 31.54 10.29 12.25
N ALA A 71 31.43 11.15 11.22
CA ALA A 71 30.16 11.56 10.71
C ALA A 71 29.40 10.27 10.39
N ALA A 72 28.36 9.97 11.15
CA ALA A 72 27.42 8.95 10.79
C ALA A 72 26.88 9.35 9.42
N THR A 73 27.27 8.60 8.39
CA THR A 73 26.61 8.64 7.09
C THR A 73 25.11 8.58 7.39
N PRO A 74 24.30 9.56 6.97
CA PRO A 74 22.86 9.47 7.18
C PRO A 74 22.43 8.13 6.60
N ALA A 75 21.85 7.28 7.44
CA ALA A 75 21.29 6.01 6.99
C ALA A 75 20.36 6.36 5.83
N ALA A 76 20.69 5.85 4.63
CA ALA A 76 19.84 6.06 3.47
C ALA A 76 18.42 5.67 3.87
N ALA A 77 17.48 6.59 3.72
CA ALA A 77 16.12 6.36 4.14
C ALA A 77 15.62 5.06 3.50
N VAL A 78 15.24 4.09 4.34
CA VAL A 78 14.73 2.80 3.88
C VAL A 78 13.48 3.08 3.07
N THR A 79 13.45 2.65 1.81
CA THR A 79 12.27 2.79 0.96
C THR A 79 11.26 1.74 1.35
N ASP A 80 10.06 2.19 1.71
CA ASP A 80 8.95 1.34 2.04
C ASP A 80 8.31 0.81 0.76
N ASN A 81 8.18 -0.51 0.66
CA ASN A 81 7.62 -1.17 -0.51
C ASN A 81 6.25 -1.77 -0.21
N TYR A 82 5.32 -1.66 -1.15
CA TYR A 82 4.04 -2.33 -1.04
C TYR A 82 3.49 -2.74 -2.41
N PHE A 83 3.21 -4.03 -2.55
CA PHE A 83 2.80 -4.66 -3.80
C PHE A 83 1.42 -5.28 -3.62
N LEU A 84 0.53 -5.07 -4.60
CA LEU A 84 -0.79 -5.70 -4.67
C LEU A 84 -0.92 -6.44 -5.99
N VAL A 85 -1.11 -7.76 -5.95
CA VAL A 85 -1.40 -8.54 -7.17
C VAL A 85 -2.84 -8.99 -7.18
N PHE A 86 -3.62 -8.48 -8.14
CA PHE A 86 -4.95 -8.96 -8.48
C PHE A 86 -4.80 -10.11 -9.46
N HIS A 87 -4.86 -11.33 -8.93
CA HIS A 87 -4.67 -12.53 -9.73
C HIS A 87 -5.99 -12.95 -10.39
N GLU A 88 -5.91 -13.55 -11.56
CA GLU A 88 -7.05 -14.06 -12.34
C GLU A 88 -7.89 -15.13 -11.59
N ASN A 89 -7.40 -15.63 -10.45
CA ASN A 89 -8.10 -16.61 -9.62
C ASN A 89 -9.11 -15.96 -8.65
N GLY A 90 -9.29 -14.63 -8.73
CA GLY A 90 -10.17 -13.86 -7.86
C GLY A 90 -9.59 -13.60 -6.47
N ARG A 91 -8.27 -13.73 -6.29
CA ARG A 91 -7.57 -13.43 -5.04
C ARG A 91 -6.67 -12.22 -5.21
N ILE A 92 -6.53 -11.49 -4.11
CA ILE A 92 -5.60 -10.37 -4.02
C ILE A 92 -4.45 -10.79 -3.14
N TYR A 93 -3.22 -10.49 -3.56
CA TYR A 93 -2.00 -10.78 -2.84
C TYR A 93 -1.30 -9.49 -2.40
N PRO A 94 -1.55 -9.01 -1.17
CA PRO A 94 -0.78 -7.92 -0.58
C PRO A 94 0.57 -8.41 -0.06
N ILE A 95 1.65 -7.76 -0.48
CA ILE A 95 3.02 -8.14 -0.16
C ILE A 95 3.80 -6.86 0.17
N ALA A 96 4.50 -6.81 1.30
CA ALA A 96 5.31 -5.65 1.70
C ALA A 96 6.82 -5.87 1.55
N ASP A 97 7.23 -7.05 1.08
CA ASP A 97 8.63 -7.42 0.84
C ASP A 97 8.89 -7.63 -0.65
N ALA A 98 9.92 -6.97 -1.18
CA ALA A 98 10.26 -7.00 -2.59
C ALA A 98 10.76 -8.37 -3.07
N ARG A 99 11.43 -9.15 -2.20
CA ARG A 99 11.95 -10.47 -2.57
C ARG A 99 10.80 -11.47 -2.71
N ASN A 100 9.89 -11.49 -1.74
CA ASN A 100 8.68 -12.30 -1.77
C ASN A 100 7.82 -11.98 -3.00
N TYR A 101 7.71 -10.69 -3.35
CA TYR A 101 6.97 -10.26 -4.54
C TYR A 101 7.59 -10.79 -5.83
N LEU A 102 8.91 -10.64 -6.00
CA LEU A 102 9.59 -11.15 -7.19
C LEU A 102 9.49 -12.67 -7.29
N GLU A 103 9.70 -13.41 -6.20
CA GLU A 103 9.51 -14.86 -6.17
C GLU A 103 8.08 -15.26 -6.53
N PHE A 104 7.07 -14.50 -6.07
CA PHE A 104 5.68 -14.70 -6.46
C PHE A 104 5.46 -14.49 -7.96
N LEU A 105 6.07 -13.49 -8.60
CA LEU A 105 5.93 -13.29 -10.06
C LEU A 105 6.55 -14.42 -10.90
N HIS A 106 7.54 -15.12 -10.34
CA HIS A 106 8.21 -16.26 -10.99
C HIS A 106 7.46 -17.57 -10.76
N ASN A 107 7.04 -17.83 -9.52
CA ASN A 107 6.50 -19.13 -9.11
C ASN A 107 4.97 -19.14 -9.00
N ASN A 108 4.32 -17.97 -9.06
CA ASN A 108 2.90 -17.75 -8.72
C ASN A 108 2.51 -18.26 -7.32
N GLU A 109 3.49 -18.39 -6.42
CA GLU A 109 3.32 -18.92 -5.07
C GLU A 109 4.13 -18.11 -4.05
N LEU A 110 3.61 -18.03 -2.83
CA LEU A 110 4.25 -17.37 -1.70
C LEU A 110 4.69 -18.43 -0.68
N ILE A 111 5.90 -18.29 -0.15
CA ILE A 111 6.47 -19.24 0.82
C ILE A 111 5.73 -19.21 2.15
N TYR A 112 5.47 -18.00 2.67
CA TYR A 112 4.71 -17.78 3.90
C TYR A 112 3.54 -16.88 3.62
N THR A 113 2.34 -17.36 3.98
CA THR A 113 1.09 -16.65 3.71
C THR A 113 0.18 -16.59 4.92
N ARG A 114 -0.59 -15.52 5.02
CA ARG A 114 -1.79 -15.46 5.85
C ARG A 114 -2.99 -15.14 4.97
N THR A 115 -4.05 -15.92 5.12
CA THR A 115 -5.26 -15.74 4.31
C THR A 115 -6.37 -15.12 5.13
N ARG A 116 -7.03 -14.10 4.58
CA ARG A 116 -8.28 -13.55 5.11
C ARG A 116 -9.37 -13.68 4.04
N ILE A 117 -10.39 -14.47 4.33
CA ILE A 117 -11.48 -14.74 3.39
C ILE A 117 -12.49 -13.60 3.45
N GLY A 118 -12.91 -13.07 2.30
CA GLY A 118 -13.94 -12.03 2.22
C GLY A 118 -13.49 -10.64 2.69
N ALA A 119 -12.19 -10.41 2.85
CA ALA A 119 -11.63 -9.15 3.36
C ALA A 119 -11.23 -8.17 2.23
N GLY A 120 -11.33 -8.58 0.97
CA GLY A 120 -11.12 -7.74 -0.20
C GLY A 120 -12.19 -6.63 -0.35
N PRO A 121 -11.90 -5.57 -1.11
CA PRO A 121 -12.84 -4.46 -1.33
C PRO A 121 -14.16 -4.91 -1.98
N GLU A 122 -14.15 -5.96 -2.81
CA GLU A 122 -15.34 -6.56 -3.44
C GLU A 122 -15.69 -7.92 -2.80
N GLY A 123 -15.18 -8.21 -1.59
CA GLY A 123 -15.35 -9.50 -0.93
C GLY A 123 -14.36 -10.58 -1.41
N GLU A 124 -13.26 -10.20 -2.09
CA GLU A 124 -12.23 -11.15 -2.51
C GLU A 124 -11.48 -11.76 -1.33
N THR A 125 -10.82 -12.89 -1.58
CA THR A 125 -9.90 -13.48 -0.60
C THR A 125 -8.55 -12.78 -0.68
N LEU A 126 -8.07 -12.27 0.47
CA LEU A 126 -6.74 -11.71 0.60
C LEU A 126 -5.75 -12.79 1.03
N VAL A 127 -4.63 -12.90 0.33
CA VAL A 127 -3.52 -13.78 0.69
C VAL A 127 -2.29 -12.91 0.91
N PHE A 128 -2.03 -12.57 2.17
CA PHE A 128 -0.89 -11.73 2.56
C PHE A 128 0.41 -12.51 2.43
N GLY A 129 1.36 -11.98 1.68
CA GLY A 129 2.74 -12.46 1.67
C GLY A 129 3.50 -11.88 2.85
N ILE A 130 3.98 -12.77 3.73
CA ILE A 130 4.65 -12.39 4.97
C ILE A 130 6.08 -12.89 4.99
N GLU A 131 6.92 -12.26 5.80
CA GLU A 131 8.28 -12.76 6.03
C GLU A 131 8.30 -13.90 7.05
N LYS A 132 9.36 -14.72 7.02
CA LYS A 132 9.56 -15.81 7.99
C LYS A 132 9.48 -15.33 9.45
N LYS A 133 10.03 -14.14 9.75
CA LYS A 133 9.99 -13.54 11.09
C LYS A 133 8.56 -13.24 11.56
N GLU A 134 7.69 -12.82 10.63
CA GLU A 134 6.29 -12.53 10.89
C GLU A 134 5.45 -13.81 10.93
N ALA A 135 5.84 -14.83 10.17
CA ALA A 135 5.22 -16.15 10.22
C ALA A 135 5.42 -16.82 11.59
N ASN A 136 6.56 -16.56 12.26
CA ASN A 136 6.82 -17.06 13.62
C ASN A 136 5.99 -16.32 14.69
N ASP A 137 5.67 -15.05 14.49
CA ASP A 137 4.91 -14.20 15.43
C ASP A 137 3.43 -14.06 14.98
N LEU A 138 2.63 -15.12 15.17
CA LEU A 138 1.21 -15.15 14.75
C LEU A 138 0.32 -14.11 15.44
N ASN A 139 0.71 -13.65 16.64
CA ASN A 139 -0.06 -12.68 17.41
C ASN A 139 0.09 -11.23 16.91
N LYS A 140 1.04 -10.97 16.02
CA LYS A 140 1.27 -9.64 15.44
C LYS A 140 0.81 -9.63 13.98
N PRO A 141 0.14 -8.56 13.51
CA PRO A 141 -0.15 -8.40 12.10
C PRO A 141 1.16 -8.24 11.32
N ALA A 142 1.24 -8.87 10.16
CA ALA A 142 2.37 -8.68 9.26
C ALA A 142 2.37 -7.27 8.66
N ARG A 143 3.51 -6.83 8.12
CA ARG A 143 3.65 -5.50 7.51
C ARG A 143 2.65 -5.28 6.37
N ALA A 144 2.44 -6.28 5.52
CA ALA A 144 1.44 -6.23 4.45
C ALA A 144 0.01 -6.06 4.99
N GLU A 145 -0.31 -6.71 6.12
CA GLU A 145 -1.61 -6.55 6.80
C GLU A 145 -1.77 -5.13 7.35
N LEU A 146 -0.71 -4.55 7.91
CA LEU A 146 -0.74 -3.19 8.44
C LEU A 146 -0.93 -2.13 7.33
N PHE A 147 -0.28 -2.30 6.18
CA PHE A 147 -0.50 -1.46 5.01
C PHE A 147 -1.94 -1.58 4.51
N TYR A 148 -2.46 -2.80 4.38
CA TYR A 148 -3.82 -3.05 3.91
C TYR A 148 -4.88 -2.50 4.86
N ASP A 149 -4.71 -2.70 6.17
CA ASP A 149 -5.61 -2.18 7.21
C ASP A 149 -5.51 -0.64 7.37
N GLY A 150 -4.59 0.03 6.68
CA GLY A 150 -4.32 1.46 6.85
C GLY A 150 -3.72 1.82 8.22
N LYS A 151 -3.19 0.84 8.95
CA LYS A 151 -2.54 1.02 10.26
C LYS A 151 -1.07 1.42 10.14
N PHE A 152 -0.51 1.29 8.94
CA PHE A 152 0.84 1.74 8.62
C PHE A 152 0.80 2.63 7.39
N GLU A 153 1.33 3.85 7.52
CA GLU A 153 1.55 4.77 6.42
C GLU A 153 3.05 5.08 6.32
N PRO A 154 3.65 4.98 5.13
CA PRO A 154 5.07 5.25 4.95
C PRO A 154 5.32 6.76 5.09
N ALA A 155 6.21 7.11 6.02
CA ALA A 155 6.60 8.51 6.27
C ALA A 155 7.77 8.98 5.39
N GLY A 156 8.41 8.05 4.67
CA GLY A 156 9.62 8.27 3.88
C GLY A 156 9.42 7.96 2.39
N PRO A 157 10.53 7.67 1.65
CA PRO A 157 10.41 7.24 0.27
C PRO A 157 9.57 5.96 0.18
N PHE A 158 8.60 5.97 -0.73
CA PHE A 158 7.67 4.86 -0.95
C PHE A 158 7.82 4.33 -2.37
N TYR A 159 7.57 3.05 -2.54
CA TYR A 159 7.46 2.41 -3.83
C TYR A 159 6.31 1.41 -3.80
N GLY A 160 5.35 1.57 -4.70
CA GLY A 160 4.19 0.71 -4.78
C GLY A 160 4.01 0.14 -6.17
N GLU A 161 3.59 -1.13 -6.27
CA GLU A 161 3.09 -1.67 -7.53
C GLU A 161 1.73 -2.35 -7.34
N VAL A 162 0.84 -2.14 -8.30
CA VAL A 162 -0.39 -2.92 -8.42
C VAL A 162 -0.35 -3.68 -9.73
N MET A 163 -0.39 -5.00 -9.67
CA MET A 163 -0.57 -5.84 -10.86
C MET A 163 -2.07 -6.13 -11.01
N ARG A 164 -2.66 -5.69 -12.11
CA ARG A 164 -4.08 -5.92 -12.42
C ARG A 164 -4.27 -6.11 -13.92
N ASP A 165 -5.05 -7.11 -14.32
CA ASP A 165 -5.36 -7.43 -15.72
C ASP A 165 -4.11 -7.57 -16.60
N GLY A 166 -3.04 -8.16 -16.05
CA GLY A 166 -1.76 -8.34 -16.74
C GLY A 166 -0.98 -7.03 -16.98
N ARG A 167 -1.26 -5.97 -16.22
CA ARG A 167 -0.57 -4.68 -16.30
C ARG A 167 0.01 -4.31 -14.94
N PHE A 168 1.18 -3.69 -14.97
CA PHE A 168 1.80 -3.13 -13.76
C PHE A 168 1.42 -1.67 -13.64
N TYR A 169 0.89 -1.27 -12.49
CA TYR A 169 0.67 0.12 -12.11
C TYR A 169 1.71 0.47 -11.06
N VAL A 170 2.63 1.38 -11.37
CA VAL A 170 3.78 1.72 -10.52
C VAL A 170 3.59 3.10 -9.90
N PHE A 171 3.82 3.21 -8.60
CA PHE A 171 3.57 4.39 -7.79
C PHE A 171 4.83 4.77 -7.00
N GLY A 172 5.19 6.06 -7.05
CA GLY A 172 6.29 6.62 -6.25
C GLY A 172 5.85 7.32 -4.97
N GLU A 173 4.55 7.58 -4.82
CA GLU A 173 3.99 8.29 -3.68
C GLU A 173 2.83 7.51 -3.07
N TRP A 174 2.79 7.47 -1.74
CA TRP A 174 1.72 6.82 -1.00
C TRP A 174 0.35 7.45 -1.28
N LYS A 175 0.33 8.77 -1.52
CA LYS A 175 -0.90 9.49 -1.85
C LYS A 175 -1.50 9.00 -3.17
N ASP A 176 -0.70 8.94 -4.24
CA ASP A 176 -1.17 8.50 -5.56
C ASP A 176 -1.65 7.04 -5.51
N PHE A 177 -0.95 6.20 -4.73
CA PHE A 177 -1.34 4.80 -4.51
C PHE A 177 -2.71 4.70 -3.80
N LYS A 178 -2.93 5.47 -2.72
CA LYS A 178 -4.22 5.50 -2.02
C LYS A 178 -5.35 6.04 -2.89
N ASP A 179 -5.08 7.10 -3.65
CA ASP A 179 -6.05 7.68 -4.58
C ASP A 179 -6.46 6.63 -5.63
N TYR A 180 -5.50 5.86 -6.17
CA TYR A 180 -5.79 4.75 -7.07
C TYR A 180 -6.63 3.64 -6.40
N LEU A 181 -6.35 3.26 -5.16
CA LEU A 181 -7.18 2.26 -4.47
C LEU A 181 -8.61 2.73 -4.22
N ALA A 182 -8.80 4.02 -3.94
CA ALA A 182 -10.11 4.62 -3.70
C ALA A 182 -10.94 4.80 -4.99
N HIS A 183 -10.29 5.26 -6.07
CA HIS A 183 -10.98 5.64 -7.31
C HIS A 183 -10.83 4.64 -8.44
N LYS A 184 -9.89 3.69 -8.35
CA LYS A 184 -9.47 2.77 -9.42
C LYS A 184 -8.99 3.50 -10.69
N GLU A 185 -8.66 4.79 -10.56
CA GLU A 185 -8.24 5.69 -11.64
C GLU A 185 -7.05 6.53 -11.20
N ILE A 186 -6.22 6.93 -12.16
CA ILE A 186 -5.04 7.79 -11.93
C ILE A 186 -5.17 9.01 -12.84
N THR A 187 -5.08 10.20 -12.27
CA THR A 187 -5.28 11.46 -13.02
C THR A 187 -4.24 11.67 -14.11
N TYR A 188 -2.97 11.38 -13.81
CA TYR A 188 -1.87 11.51 -14.76
C TYR A 188 -1.12 10.20 -14.82
N THR A 189 -0.98 9.65 -16.02
CA THR A 189 -0.29 8.37 -16.23
C THR A 189 0.69 8.48 -17.38
N PHE A 190 1.75 7.68 -17.29
CA PHE A 190 2.66 7.42 -18.38
C PHE A 190 2.71 5.91 -18.59
N ALA A 191 2.30 5.43 -19.76
CA ALA A 191 2.27 4.00 -20.05
C ALA A 191 3.38 3.62 -21.04
N GLU A 192 4.15 2.59 -20.70
CA GLU A 192 5.10 1.94 -21.59
C GLU A 192 4.57 0.55 -21.94
N ILE A 193 4.39 0.29 -23.23
CA ILE A 193 3.85 -0.99 -23.73
C ILE A 193 5.02 -1.92 -24.02
N GLY A 194 4.97 -3.15 -23.50
CA GLY A 194 5.99 -4.17 -23.80
C GLY A 194 7.29 -4.02 -23.00
N THR A 195 7.30 -3.19 -21.94
CA THR A 195 8.49 -2.97 -21.10
C THR A 195 8.48 -3.77 -19.80
N GLY A 196 7.41 -4.49 -19.50
CA GLY A 196 7.34 -5.42 -18.37
C GLY A 196 8.25 -6.65 -18.57
N PRO A 197 8.56 -7.39 -17.48
CA PRO A 197 9.46 -8.54 -17.52
C PRO A 197 8.98 -9.67 -18.44
N LYS A 198 7.67 -9.81 -18.68
CA LYS A 198 7.09 -10.75 -19.65
C LYS A 198 6.50 -10.04 -20.88
N GLY A 199 6.90 -8.80 -21.14
CA GLY A 199 6.33 -7.96 -22.21
C GLY A 199 4.99 -7.31 -21.83
N GLU A 200 4.69 -7.20 -20.54
CA GLU A 200 3.47 -6.54 -20.06
C GLU A 200 3.53 -5.01 -20.22
N THR A 201 2.36 -4.38 -20.16
CA THR A 201 2.26 -2.92 -20.12
C THR A 201 2.52 -2.42 -18.70
N VAL A 202 3.38 -1.42 -18.59
CA VAL A 202 3.72 -0.77 -17.32
C VAL A 202 3.18 0.66 -17.35
N ILE A 203 2.33 1.00 -16.38
CA ILE A 203 1.64 2.27 -16.23
C ILE A 203 2.20 2.95 -14.98
N TYR A 204 2.92 4.04 -15.16
CA TYR A 204 3.47 4.84 -14.08
C TYR A 204 2.47 5.92 -13.67
N ALA A 205 2.18 6.02 -12.39
CA ALA A 205 1.41 7.11 -11.82
C ALA A 205 2.27 8.37 -11.75
N LEU A 206 1.75 9.46 -12.31
CA LEU A 206 2.38 10.77 -12.29
C LEU A 206 1.63 11.73 -11.38
N ASN A 207 2.37 12.73 -10.90
CA ASN A 207 1.86 13.85 -10.14
C ASN A 207 2.00 15.14 -10.96
N LYS A 208 1.49 16.27 -10.43
CA LYS A 208 1.55 17.58 -11.13
C LYS A 208 2.96 18.07 -11.44
N ASN A 209 3.98 17.55 -10.76
CA ASN A 209 5.37 17.90 -11.00
C ASN A 209 5.97 16.99 -12.08
N SER A 210 5.85 15.67 -11.94
CA SER A 210 6.41 14.69 -12.88
C SER A 210 5.68 14.66 -14.23
N VAL A 211 4.41 15.06 -14.29
CA VAL A 211 3.68 15.19 -15.56
C VAL A 211 4.28 16.26 -16.48
N LYS A 212 4.91 17.30 -15.93
CA LYS A 212 5.58 18.33 -16.73
C LYS A 212 6.84 17.82 -17.40
N GLU A 213 7.50 16.85 -16.77
CA GLU A 213 8.68 16.16 -17.30
C GLU A 213 8.28 15.07 -18.32
N GLY A 214 7.00 14.68 -18.33
CA GLY A 214 6.42 13.69 -19.24
C GLY A 214 6.77 12.26 -18.87
N ARG A 215 8.06 11.95 -18.70
CA ARG A 215 8.56 10.61 -18.36
C ARG A 215 9.12 10.57 -16.93
N PRO A 216 8.61 9.70 -16.05
CA PRO A 216 9.10 9.57 -14.68
C PRO A 216 10.37 8.70 -14.65
N ALA A 217 11.50 9.26 -15.08
CA ALA A 217 12.76 8.52 -15.23
C ALA A 217 13.15 7.72 -13.98
N ARG A 218 12.98 8.32 -12.79
CA ARG A 218 13.25 7.65 -11.50
C ARG A 218 12.41 6.39 -11.29
N LEU A 219 11.10 6.43 -11.57
CA LEU A 219 10.23 5.26 -11.37
C LEU A 219 10.51 4.18 -12.42
N VAL A 220 10.78 4.57 -13.65
CA VAL A 220 11.19 3.64 -14.71
C VAL A 220 12.46 2.91 -14.32
N GLU A 221 13.47 3.63 -13.84
CA GLU A 221 14.73 3.03 -13.37
C GLU A 221 14.53 2.13 -12.15
N GLN A 222 13.71 2.53 -11.18
CA GLN A 222 13.38 1.71 -10.01
C GLN A 222 12.68 0.41 -10.42
N PHE A 223 11.69 0.48 -11.31
CA PHE A 223 10.99 -0.68 -11.84
C PHE A 223 11.96 -1.62 -12.57
N LYS A 224 12.77 -1.08 -13.49
CA LYS A 224 13.77 -1.86 -14.22
C LYS A 224 14.79 -2.52 -13.29
N THR A 225 15.25 -1.79 -12.27
CA THR A 225 16.19 -2.33 -11.27
C THR A 225 15.57 -3.46 -10.46
N LEU A 226 14.32 -3.29 -10.02
CA LEU A 226 13.60 -4.30 -9.25
C LEU A 226 13.38 -5.58 -10.07
N HIS A 227 12.93 -5.43 -11.31
CA HIS A 227 12.63 -6.53 -12.22
C HIS A 227 13.86 -7.02 -13.01
N LYS A 228 15.03 -6.42 -12.79
CA LYS A 228 16.31 -6.71 -13.48
C LYS A 228 16.19 -6.66 -15.01
N ILE A 229 15.44 -5.67 -15.50
CA ILE A 229 15.21 -5.40 -16.92
C ILE A 229 16.31 -4.46 -17.39
N ASN A 230 17.24 -4.99 -18.20
CA ASN A 230 18.36 -4.24 -18.79
C ASN A 230 17.98 -3.68 -20.16
#